data_AF-A0AAD5BPG9-F1
#
_entry.id   AF-A0AAD5BPG9-F1
#
_cell.length_a   1.000
_cell.length_b   1.000
_cell.length_c   1.000
_cell.angle_alpha   90.00
_cell.angle_beta   90.00
_cell.angle_gamma   90.00
#
_symmetry.space_group_name_H-M   'P 1'
#
loop_
_entity.id
_entity.type
_entity.pdbx_description
1 polymer ?
#
loop_
_entity_poly.entity_id
_entity_poly.type
_entity_poly.pdbx_seq_one_letter_code
_entity_poly.pdbx_strand_id
1 'polypeptide(L)'
;MDVSTDNVPYLKIAFDGIQPAVTRFLEEESPDWIIYDFAPYWLPSIAAGLGISRAFFSIFTAWFIAFTGPSPDDLINSSDGRKTAEDFLTPPKWVPFPSKLCYRKHEANWMMSHYSVNASEASDAYQELHHIPVMPVGLMPPETPTNVGDETWVTIKKWLDGQQKGHVVYVALGSEFMVRKTELVELALGLELSGLPFFWALRKPAGSTESDSVELPHGFLERTRDRGVVWTSWA
;
A
#
# COMPACT_ATOMS: atom_id res chain seq x y z
N MET A 1 3.16 -9.34 5.40
CA MET A 1 4.54 -9.09 4.94
C MET A 1 5.40 -10.31 5.22
N ASP A 2 6.12 -10.76 4.20
CA ASP A 2 7.06 -11.90 4.30
C ASP A 2 8.36 -11.51 5.05
N VAL A 3 8.52 -10.23 5.38
CA VAL A 3 9.65 -9.68 6.12
C VAL A 3 9.14 -8.93 7.35
N SER A 4 9.73 -9.22 8.53
CA SER A 4 9.42 -8.49 9.77
C SER A 4 9.75 -7.01 9.60
N THR A 5 8.96 -6.14 10.24
CA THR A 5 9.23 -4.69 10.29
C THR A 5 10.63 -4.38 10.81
N ASP A 6 11.15 -5.20 11.72
CA ASP A 6 12.50 -5.04 12.29
C ASP A 6 13.62 -5.27 11.26
N ASN A 7 13.30 -5.98 10.17
CA ASN A 7 14.26 -6.28 9.11
C ASN A 7 14.24 -5.25 7.96
N VAL A 8 13.22 -4.37 7.91
CA VAL A 8 13.07 -3.35 6.87
C VAL A 8 14.31 -2.44 6.74
N PRO A 9 14.98 -1.99 7.83
CA PRO A 9 16.18 -1.18 7.71
C PRO A 9 17.34 -1.90 6.99
N TYR A 10 17.50 -3.21 7.20
CA TYR A 10 18.55 -3.98 6.52
C TYR A 10 18.23 -4.19 5.04
N LEU A 11 16.95 -4.33 4.68
CA LEU A 11 16.54 -4.32 3.28
C LEU A 11 16.88 -2.99 2.61
N LYS A 12 16.68 -1.86 3.30
CA LYS A 12 17.06 -0.54 2.79
C LYS A 12 18.57 -0.44 2.56
N ILE A 13 19.39 -0.90 3.51
CA ILE A 13 20.85 -0.95 3.36
C ILE A 13 21.27 -1.80 2.16
N ALA A 14 20.68 -3.00 2.03
CA ALA A 14 20.98 -3.89 0.90
C ALA A 14 20.56 -3.28 -0.43
N PHE A 15 19.39 -2.63 -0.47
CA PHE A 15 18.90 -1.91 -1.63
C PHE A 15 19.81 -0.73 -1.99
N ASP A 16 20.25 0.08 -1.02
CA ASP A 16 21.19 1.18 -1.28
C ASP A 16 22.55 0.68 -1.76
N GLY A 17 22.96 -0.52 -1.34
CA GLY A 17 24.16 -1.20 -1.83
C GLY A 17 24.16 -1.44 -3.34
N ILE A 18 23.00 -1.41 -4.02
CA ILE A 18 22.93 -1.56 -5.48
C ILE A 18 23.27 -0.27 -6.24
N GLN A 19 23.37 0.87 -5.56
CA GLN A 19 23.62 2.17 -6.16
C GLN A 19 24.79 2.15 -7.17
N PRO A 20 25.99 1.60 -6.87
CA PRO A 20 27.09 1.62 -7.84
C PRO A 20 26.80 0.82 -9.11
N ALA A 21 26.05 -0.27 -9.02
CA ALA A 21 25.67 -1.09 -10.16
C ALA A 21 24.64 -0.36 -11.05
N VAL A 22 23.66 0.29 -10.43
CA VAL A 22 22.66 1.09 -11.15
C VAL A 22 23.31 2.31 -11.79
N THR A 23 24.24 3.00 -11.12
CA THR A 23 24.99 4.11 -11.72
C THR A 23 25.72 3.66 -12.99
N ARG A 24 26.46 2.55 -12.93
CA ARG A 24 27.17 2.01 -14.09
C ARG A 24 26.21 1.66 -15.23
N PHE A 25 25.10 1.01 -14.91
CA PHE A 25 24.07 0.68 -15.91
C PHE A 25 23.54 1.93 -16.62
N LEU A 26 23.29 3.02 -15.89
CA LEU A 26 22.84 4.28 -16.50
C LEU A 26 23.91 4.96 -17.36
N GLU A 27 25.18 4.87 -16.97
CA GLU A 27 26.31 5.35 -17.78
C GLU A 27 26.45 4.56 -19.08
N GLU A 28 26.29 3.23 -19.02
CA GLU A 28 26.45 2.32 -20.16
C GLU A 28 25.28 2.40 -21.14
N GLU A 29 24.04 2.32 -20.65
CA GLU A 29 22.85 2.27 -21.50
C GLU A 29 22.36 3.66 -21.94
N SER A 30 22.69 4.72 -21.18
CA SER A 30 22.32 6.12 -21.47
C SER A 30 20.85 6.29 -21.90
N PRO A 31 19.86 5.86 -21.10
CA PRO A 31 18.45 5.94 -21.47
C PRO A 31 17.97 7.39 -21.56
N ASP A 32 16.97 7.66 -22.41
CA ASP A 32 16.35 8.99 -22.50
C ASP A 32 15.61 9.37 -21.21
N TRP A 33 14.95 8.38 -20.59
CA TRP A 33 14.10 8.54 -19.42
C TRP A 33 14.31 7.43 -18.39
N ILE A 34 14.19 7.81 -17.11
CA ILE A 34 14.01 6.88 -16.00
C ILE A 34 12.70 7.16 -15.27
N ILE A 35 11.93 6.10 -15.01
CA ILE A 35 10.75 6.14 -14.14
C ILE A 35 11.11 5.40 -12.86
N TYR A 36 10.94 6.04 -11.71
CA TYR A 36 11.38 5.51 -10.43
C TYR A 36 10.35 5.77 -9.33
N ASP A 37 10.34 4.92 -8.30
CA ASP A 37 9.48 5.05 -7.13
C ASP A 37 10.19 5.81 -5.98
N PHE A 38 9.66 5.70 -4.75
CA PHE A 38 10.19 6.40 -3.58
C PHE A 38 11.40 5.74 -2.92
N ALA A 39 11.76 4.50 -3.27
CA ALA A 39 12.81 3.79 -2.56
C ALA A 39 14.24 4.30 -2.84
N PRO A 40 14.64 4.63 -4.10
CA PRO A 40 16.01 5.02 -4.41
C PRO A 40 16.23 6.54 -4.33
N TYR A 41 16.36 7.09 -3.12
CA TYR A 41 16.60 8.54 -2.92
C TYR A 41 17.86 9.07 -3.65
N TRP A 42 18.85 8.23 -3.92
CA TRP A 42 20.10 8.57 -4.60
C TRP A 42 19.97 8.68 -6.13
N LEU A 43 18.97 8.02 -6.72
CA LEU A 43 18.77 7.93 -8.18
C LEU A 43 18.38 9.28 -8.84
N PRO A 44 17.55 10.14 -8.22
CA PRO A 44 17.30 11.54 -8.58
C PRO A 44 18.54 12.41 -8.79
N SER A 45 19.61 12.17 -8.04
CA SER A 45 20.83 12.97 -8.20
C SER A 45 21.73 12.39 -9.29
N ILE A 46 21.88 11.07 -9.32
CA ILE A 46 22.76 10.36 -10.27
C ILE A 46 22.33 10.60 -11.72
N ALA A 47 21.08 10.28 -12.07
CA ALA A 47 20.62 10.47 -13.47
C ALA A 47 20.63 11.96 -13.91
N ALA A 48 20.62 12.92 -12.98
CA ALA A 48 20.62 14.35 -13.30
C ALA A 48 22.05 14.77 -13.65
N GLY A 49 23.04 14.25 -12.93
CA GLY A 49 24.45 14.38 -13.29
C GLY A 49 24.80 13.75 -14.64
N LEU A 50 24.05 12.72 -15.06
CA LEU A 50 24.20 12.06 -16.37
C LEU A 50 23.35 12.72 -17.48
N GLY A 51 22.54 13.74 -17.17
CA GLY A 51 21.65 14.40 -18.14
C GLY A 51 20.44 13.57 -18.59
N ILE A 52 20.06 12.53 -17.84
CA ILE A 52 18.93 11.64 -18.11
C ILE A 52 17.63 12.28 -17.59
N SER A 53 16.57 12.27 -18.41
CA SER A 53 15.26 12.75 -17.98
C SER A 53 14.63 11.81 -16.94
N ARG A 54 13.86 12.34 -16.00
CA ARG A 54 13.34 11.55 -14.88
C ARG A 54 11.89 11.84 -14.56
N ALA A 55 11.16 10.81 -14.20
CA ALA A 55 9.79 10.90 -13.70
C ALA A 55 9.63 10.08 -12.41
N PHE A 56 9.11 10.72 -11.37
CA PHE A 56 8.71 10.03 -10.15
C PHE A 56 7.34 9.40 -10.32
N PHE A 57 7.25 8.08 -10.10
CA PHE A 57 5.99 7.35 -10.11
C PHE A 57 5.49 7.15 -8.67
N SER A 58 4.44 7.91 -8.31
CA SER A 58 3.83 7.79 -6.99
C SER A 58 2.71 6.75 -6.99
N ILE A 59 2.81 5.78 -6.09
CA ILE A 59 1.69 4.91 -5.72
C ILE A 59 0.77 5.56 -4.67
N PHE A 60 1.18 6.70 -4.12
CA PHE A 60 0.38 7.44 -3.15
C PHE A 60 -0.60 8.37 -3.83
N THR A 61 -1.75 8.53 -3.20
CA THR A 61 -2.78 9.46 -3.67
C THR A 61 -2.36 10.92 -3.43
N ALA A 62 -2.89 11.84 -4.25
CA ALA A 62 -2.52 13.26 -4.17
C ALA A 62 -2.80 13.89 -2.79
N TRP A 63 -3.89 13.49 -2.11
CA TRP A 63 -4.20 14.00 -0.77
C TRP A 63 -3.15 13.57 0.25
N PHE A 64 -2.62 12.34 0.14
CA PHE A 64 -1.59 11.83 1.04
C PHE A 64 -0.35 12.70 0.93
N ILE A 65 0.15 12.90 -0.29
CA ILE A 65 1.32 13.75 -0.57
C ILE A 65 1.10 15.19 -0.05
N ALA A 66 -0.09 15.75 -0.26
CA ALA A 66 -0.44 17.09 0.22
C ALA A 66 -0.50 17.20 1.75
N PHE A 67 -0.84 16.12 2.47
CA PHE A 67 -0.88 16.10 3.94
C PHE A 67 0.46 15.74 4.59
N THR A 68 1.32 15.01 3.87
CA THR A 68 2.65 14.61 4.33
C THR A 68 3.70 15.67 4.02
N GLY A 69 3.58 16.46 2.96
CA GLY A 69 4.58 17.47 2.62
C GLY A 69 4.70 18.62 3.62
N PRO A 70 5.87 19.21 3.86
CA PRO A 70 5.96 20.47 4.60
C PRO A 70 5.23 21.64 3.91
N SER A 71 5.11 22.78 4.59
CA SER A 71 4.63 24.02 3.96
C SER A 71 5.57 24.47 2.82
N PRO A 72 5.11 25.28 1.86
CA PRO A 72 5.96 25.84 0.81
C PRO A 72 7.24 26.54 1.35
N ASP A 73 7.14 27.25 2.48
CA ASP A 73 8.29 27.92 3.11
C ASP A 73 9.25 26.91 3.77
N ASP A 74 8.70 25.87 4.38
CA ASP A 74 9.45 24.77 4.99
C ASP A 74 10.12 23.88 3.93
N LEU A 75 9.53 23.78 2.73
CA LEU A 75 10.10 23.08 1.57
C LEU A 75 11.32 23.81 1.01
N ILE A 76 11.25 25.14 0.91
CA ILE A 76 12.37 25.99 0.47
C ILE A 76 13.54 25.92 1.47
N ASN A 77 13.25 25.78 2.76
CA ASN A 77 14.24 25.71 3.82
C ASN A 77 14.58 24.27 4.26
N SER A 78 14.02 23.25 3.59
CA SER A 78 14.14 21.82 3.93
C SER A 78 13.88 21.50 5.42
N SER A 79 12.91 22.18 6.05
CA SER A 79 12.60 22.03 7.47
C SER A 79 11.11 21.74 7.71
N ASP A 80 10.71 20.48 7.74
CA ASP A 80 9.41 20.14 8.32
C ASP A 80 9.41 20.49 9.82
N GLY A 81 8.51 21.41 10.22
CA GLY A 81 8.38 21.82 11.61
C GLY A 81 7.85 20.72 12.53
N ARG A 82 7.31 19.62 11.98
CA ARG A 82 6.82 18.46 12.75
C ARG A 82 7.98 17.58 13.20
N LYS A 83 8.08 17.35 14.50
CA LYS A 83 9.14 16.56 15.15
C LYS A 83 8.61 15.42 16.01
N THR A 84 7.34 15.48 16.41
CA THR A 84 6.70 14.44 17.22
C THR A 84 5.40 13.97 16.58
N ALA A 85 4.90 12.81 17.03
CA ALA A 85 3.62 12.29 16.57
C ALA A 85 2.46 13.26 16.88
N GLU A 86 2.56 13.99 17.99
CA GLU A 86 1.57 14.99 18.39
C GLU A 86 1.41 16.12 17.36
N ASP A 87 2.48 16.48 16.64
CA ASP A 87 2.43 17.52 15.62
C ASP A 87 1.51 17.13 14.45
N PHE A 88 1.37 15.83 14.17
CA PHE A 88 0.48 15.28 13.14
C PHE A 88 -0.99 15.22 13.58
N LEU A 89 -1.30 15.43 14.86
CA LEU A 89 -2.67 15.43 15.40
C LEU A 89 -3.39 16.77 15.23
N THR A 90 -2.75 17.72 14.54
CA THR A 90 -3.32 19.03 14.22
C THR A 90 -3.42 19.23 12.72
N PRO A 91 -4.40 20.01 12.23
CA PRO A 91 -4.49 20.34 10.80
C PRO A 91 -3.19 20.96 10.29
N PRO A 92 -2.67 20.54 9.13
CA PRO A 92 -1.42 21.07 8.63
C PRO A 92 -1.51 22.56 8.30
N LYS A 93 -0.46 23.32 8.63
CA LYS A 93 -0.44 24.80 8.54
C LYS A 93 -0.59 25.34 7.12
N TRP A 94 -0.19 24.56 6.12
CA TRP A 94 -0.27 24.92 4.71
C TRP A 94 -1.63 24.60 4.07
N VAL A 95 -2.57 24.02 4.82
CA VAL A 95 -3.96 23.88 4.36
C VAL A 95 -4.66 25.24 4.54
N PRO A 96 -4.98 25.97 3.45
CA PRO A 96 -5.34 27.39 3.53
C PRO A 96 -6.82 27.63 3.91
N PHE A 97 -7.54 26.60 4.31
CA PHE A 97 -8.96 26.65 4.64
C PHE A 97 -9.25 25.95 5.99
N PRO A 98 -10.33 26.34 6.71
CA PRO A 98 -10.70 25.69 7.96
C PRO A 98 -10.89 24.18 7.77
N SER A 99 -10.08 23.38 8.47
CA SER A 99 -10.12 21.92 8.40
C SER A 99 -10.02 21.32 9.80
N LYS A 100 -10.69 20.18 10.00
CA LYS A 100 -10.51 19.31 11.17
C LYS A 100 -9.72 18.05 10.83
N LEU A 101 -9.26 17.92 9.58
CA LEU A 101 -8.55 16.73 9.12
C LEU A 101 -7.13 16.77 9.69
N CYS A 102 -6.83 15.76 10.50
CA CYS A 102 -5.51 15.48 11.06
C CYS A 102 -5.35 13.97 11.22
N TYR A 103 -4.14 13.51 11.48
CA TYR A 103 -3.89 12.09 11.69
C TYR A 103 -4.47 11.63 13.03
N ARG A 104 -4.91 10.38 13.09
CA ARG A 104 -5.19 9.69 14.34
C ARG A 104 -3.88 9.32 15.01
N LYS A 105 -3.88 9.12 16.33
CA LYS A 105 -2.67 8.78 17.10
C LYS A 105 -1.85 7.61 16.52
N HIS A 106 -2.51 6.55 16.06
CA HIS A 106 -1.81 5.41 15.47
C HIS A 106 -1.23 5.73 14.08
N GLU A 107 -1.90 6.55 13.28
CA GLU A 107 -1.41 7.00 11.97
C GLU A 107 -0.25 7.99 12.12
N ALA A 108 -0.32 8.88 13.11
CA ALA A 108 0.74 9.83 13.44
C ALA A 108 2.03 9.12 13.89
N ASN A 109 1.90 8.10 14.74
CA ASN A 109 3.04 7.26 15.14
C ASN A 109 3.64 6.52 13.94
N TRP A 110 2.80 6.01 13.04
CA TRP A 110 3.25 5.38 11.80
C TRP A 110 3.94 6.39 10.87
N MET A 111 3.45 7.62 10.78
CA MET A 111 4.10 8.66 9.98
C MET A 111 5.48 9.02 10.56
N MET A 112 5.59 9.19 11.87
CA MET A 112 6.87 9.46 12.53
C MET A 112 7.93 8.40 12.27
N SER A 113 7.56 7.12 12.19
CA SER A 113 8.54 6.06 11.90
C SER A 113 9.11 6.12 10.49
N HIS A 114 8.43 6.78 9.54
CA HIS A 114 8.91 6.97 8.16
C HIS A 114 9.72 8.27 7.99
N TYR A 115 9.45 9.28 8.83
CA TYR A 115 10.19 10.55 8.82
C TYR A 115 11.49 10.49 9.62
N SER A 116 11.57 9.60 10.62
CA SER A 116 12.81 9.38 11.37
C SER A 116 13.91 8.88 10.44
N VAL A 117 15.11 9.45 10.59
CA VAL A 117 16.32 8.98 9.91
C VAL A 117 16.46 7.48 10.15
N ASN A 118 16.44 6.69 9.08
CA ASN A 118 16.55 5.25 9.17
C ASN A 118 18.03 4.83 9.25
N ALA A 119 18.31 3.53 9.35
CA ALA A 119 19.67 3.02 9.50
C ALA A 119 20.63 3.35 8.33
N SER A 120 20.12 3.87 7.22
CA SER A 120 20.93 4.37 6.08
C SER A 120 21.32 5.84 6.20
N GLU A 121 21.05 6.48 7.36
CA GLU A 121 21.22 7.92 7.60
C GLU A 121 20.37 8.83 6.69
N ALA A 122 19.47 8.25 5.90
CA ALA A 122 18.48 8.95 5.08
C ALA A 122 17.09 8.91 5.71
N SER A 123 16.31 9.96 5.47
CA SER A 123 14.87 9.99 5.75
C SER A 123 14.13 9.62 4.47
N ASP A 124 13.11 8.77 4.56
CA ASP A 124 12.24 8.43 3.43
C ASP A 124 11.16 9.53 3.19
N ALA A 125 11.40 10.73 3.73
CA ALA A 125 10.49 11.87 3.63
C ALA A 125 10.43 12.41 2.20
N TYR A 126 9.20 12.62 1.73
CA TYR A 126 8.85 13.03 0.35
C TYR A 126 9.18 14.50 -0.02
N GLN A 127 10.14 15.13 0.65
CA GLN A 127 10.39 16.58 0.58
C GLN A 127 10.69 17.07 -0.84
N GLU A 128 11.31 16.25 -1.68
CA GLU A 128 11.70 16.64 -3.05
C GLU A 128 10.54 16.65 -4.07
N LEU A 129 9.37 16.12 -3.73
CA LEU A 129 8.27 15.93 -4.68
C LEU A 129 7.40 17.18 -4.91
N HIS A 130 7.58 18.24 -4.11
CA HIS A 130 6.63 19.35 -4.05
C HIS A 130 6.82 20.46 -5.11
N HIS A 131 7.83 20.34 -5.97
CA HIS A 131 8.07 21.27 -7.09
C HIS A 131 8.08 20.60 -8.46
N ILE A 132 7.73 19.31 -8.53
CA ILE A 132 7.69 18.56 -9.78
C ILE A 132 6.27 18.69 -10.37
N PRO A 133 6.12 19.00 -11.67
CA PRO A 133 4.83 18.95 -12.34
C PRO A 133 4.15 17.59 -12.12
N VAL A 134 2.97 17.59 -11.49
CA VAL A 134 2.21 16.38 -11.21
C VAL A 134 1.24 16.10 -12.35
N MET A 135 1.34 14.91 -12.94
CA MET A 135 0.40 14.44 -13.96
C MET A 135 -0.47 13.31 -13.38
N PRO A 136 -1.78 13.52 -13.18
CA PRO A 136 -2.67 12.46 -12.76
C PRO A 136 -2.91 11.50 -13.94
N VAL A 137 -2.39 10.28 -13.84
CA VAL A 137 -2.56 9.23 -14.86
C VAL A 137 -3.84 8.39 -14.67
N GLY A 138 -4.60 8.66 -13.61
CA GLY A 138 -5.83 7.94 -13.28
C GLY A 138 -5.57 6.57 -12.65
N LEU A 139 -6.60 5.72 -12.66
CA LEU A 139 -6.47 4.33 -12.26
C LEU A 139 -5.85 3.55 -13.42
N MET A 140 -4.70 2.92 -13.19
CA MET A 140 -4.17 1.95 -14.15
C MET A 140 -5.02 0.68 -14.03
N PRO A 141 -5.84 0.34 -15.04
CA PRO A 141 -6.62 -0.88 -14.96
C PRO A 141 -5.68 -2.08 -14.93
N PRO A 142 -6.04 -3.16 -14.21
CA PRO A 142 -5.34 -4.42 -14.36
C PRO A 142 -5.42 -4.87 -15.82
N GLU A 143 -4.41 -5.61 -16.28
CA GLU A 143 -4.50 -6.26 -17.59
C GLU A 143 -5.78 -7.08 -17.67
N THR A 144 -6.51 -6.98 -18.78
CA THR A 144 -7.69 -7.80 -18.99
C THR A 144 -7.25 -9.26 -19.04
N PRO A 145 -7.74 -10.12 -18.13
CA PRO A 145 -7.35 -11.52 -18.15
C PRO A 145 -7.77 -12.13 -19.49
N THR A 146 -6.79 -12.65 -20.23
CA THR A 146 -7.01 -13.35 -21.50
C THR A 146 -7.77 -14.67 -21.32
N ASN A 147 -7.86 -15.15 -20.08
CA ASN A 147 -8.41 -16.45 -19.73
C ASN A 147 -9.86 -16.34 -19.25
N VAL A 148 -10.78 -15.94 -20.14
CA VAL A 148 -12.23 -15.79 -19.90
C VAL A 148 -12.94 -17.16 -19.67
N GLY A 149 -12.19 -18.22 -19.39
CA GLY A 149 -12.68 -19.59 -19.20
C GLY A 149 -12.11 -20.31 -17.98
N ASP A 150 -11.49 -19.60 -17.03
CA ASP A 150 -11.07 -20.22 -15.77
C ASP A 150 -12.29 -20.80 -15.02
N GLU A 151 -12.27 -22.10 -14.73
CA GLU A 151 -13.31 -22.81 -13.99
C GLU A 151 -13.62 -22.14 -12.63
N THR A 152 -12.60 -21.51 -12.05
CA THR A 152 -12.68 -20.67 -10.85
C THR A 152 -13.65 -19.51 -11.05
N TRP A 153 -13.42 -18.71 -12.09
CA TRP A 153 -14.27 -17.56 -12.40
C TRP A 153 -15.69 -18.00 -12.76
N VAL A 154 -15.86 -19.08 -13.51
CA VAL A 154 -17.18 -19.63 -13.83
C VAL A 154 -17.96 -19.98 -12.55
N THR A 155 -17.30 -20.58 -11.56
CA THR A 155 -17.91 -20.94 -10.27
C THR A 155 -18.29 -19.71 -9.46
N ILE A 156 -17.37 -18.74 -9.32
CA ILE A 156 -17.61 -17.48 -8.59
C ILE A 156 -18.74 -16.69 -9.26
N LYS A 157 -18.68 -16.54 -10.58
CA LYS A 157 -19.70 -15.84 -11.37
C LYS A 157 -21.07 -16.48 -11.20
N LYS A 158 -21.17 -17.82 -11.27
CA LYS A 158 -22.44 -18.53 -11.07
C LYS A 158 -23.05 -18.24 -9.70
N TRP A 159 -22.23 -18.17 -8.65
CA TRP A 159 -22.72 -17.82 -7.31
C TRP A 159 -23.17 -16.36 -7.23
N LEU A 160 -22.40 -15.42 -7.80
CA LEU A 160 -22.73 -13.99 -7.86
C LEU A 160 -24.00 -13.70 -8.66
N ASP A 161 -24.19 -14.39 -9.80
CA ASP A 161 -25.39 -14.26 -10.64
C ASP A 161 -26.68 -14.67 -9.89
N GLY A 162 -26.57 -15.49 -8.83
CA GLY A 162 -27.68 -15.88 -7.98
C GLY A 162 -28.06 -14.84 -6.91
N GLN A 163 -27.27 -13.77 -6.76
CA GLN A 163 -27.47 -12.76 -5.71
C GLN A 163 -28.19 -11.52 -6.25
N GLN A 164 -28.89 -10.80 -5.37
CA GLN A 164 -29.47 -9.52 -5.72
C GLN A 164 -28.36 -8.49 -6.01
N LYS A 165 -28.51 -7.75 -7.12
CA LYS A 165 -27.52 -6.74 -7.55
C LYS A 165 -27.20 -5.75 -6.42
N GLY A 166 -25.92 -5.57 -6.11
CA GLY A 166 -25.44 -4.62 -5.10
C GLY A 166 -25.64 -5.04 -3.64
N HIS A 167 -26.00 -6.30 -3.36
CA HIS A 167 -26.27 -6.79 -2.00
C HIS A 167 -25.15 -7.68 -1.43
N VAL A 168 -24.17 -8.07 -2.26
CA VAL A 168 -23.04 -8.90 -1.83
C VAL A 168 -21.94 -8.02 -1.23
N VAL A 169 -21.50 -8.37 -0.03
CA VAL A 169 -20.31 -7.79 0.59
C VAL A 169 -19.07 -8.51 0.05
N TYR A 170 -18.21 -7.80 -0.67
CA TYR A 170 -16.90 -8.32 -1.07
C TYR A 170 -15.86 -7.97 -0.02
N VAL A 171 -15.12 -8.96 0.47
CA VAL A 171 -14.07 -8.80 1.48
C VAL A 171 -12.76 -9.32 0.91
N ALA A 172 -11.78 -8.42 0.77
CA ALA A 172 -10.40 -8.73 0.40
C ALA A 172 -9.46 -7.75 1.09
N LEU A 173 -8.41 -8.28 1.75
CA LEU A 173 -7.44 -7.48 2.49
C LEU A 173 -6.08 -7.37 1.77
N GLY A 174 -6.03 -7.83 0.53
CA GLY A 174 -4.83 -7.87 -0.30
C GLY A 174 -3.84 -8.97 0.10
N SER A 175 -2.72 -9.03 -0.62
CA SER A 175 -1.64 -9.97 -0.33
C SER A 175 -0.83 -9.55 0.89
N GLU A 176 -0.54 -8.26 1.04
CA GLU A 176 0.49 -7.80 1.98
C GLU A 176 0.08 -7.86 3.46
N PHE A 177 -1.23 -7.84 3.73
CA PHE A 177 -1.77 -7.78 5.08
C PHE A 177 -2.04 -9.18 5.64
N MET A 178 -1.43 -9.51 6.78
CA MET A 178 -1.72 -10.74 7.49
C MET A 178 -2.59 -10.44 8.72
N VAL A 179 -3.84 -10.87 8.66
CA VAL A 179 -4.84 -10.66 9.71
C VAL A 179 -4.48 -11.50 10.94
N ARG A 180 -4.53 -10.92 12.14
CA ARG A 180 -4.36 -11.69 13.38
C ARG A 180 -5.54 -12.64 13.57
N LYS A 181 -5.31 -13.79 14.20
CA LYS A 181 -6.38 -14.78 14.46
C LYS A 181 -7.60 -14.15 15.14
N THR A 182 -7.39 -13.28 16.12
CA THR A 182 -8.49 -12.59 16.83
C THR A 182 -9.30 -11.68 15.90
N GLU A 183 -8.64 -10.91 15.03
CA GLU A 183 -9.29 -10.00 14.08
C GLU A 183 -10.05 -10.79 13.01
N LEU A 184 -9.52 -11.93 12.59
CA LEU A 184 -10.17 -12.85 11.65
C LEU A 184 -11.45 -13.46 12.24
N VAL A 185 -11.43 -13.83 13.52
CA VAL A 185 -12.61 -14.32 14.25
C VAL A 185 -13.69 -13.23 14.35
N GLU A 186 -13.32 -12.02 14.74
CA GLU A 186 -14.27 -10.90 14.83
C GLU A 186 -14.87 -10.55 13.46
N LEU A 187 -14.06 -10.58 12.39
CA LEU A 187 -14.54 -10.36 11.03
C LEU A 187 -15.54 -11.45 10.60
N ALA A 188 -15.24 -12.72 10.88
CA ALA A 188 -16.15 -13.83 10.60
C ALA A 188 -17.48 -13.68 11.36
N LEU A 189 -17.43 -13.37 12.66
CA LEU A 189 -18.63 -13.14 13.47
C LEU A 189 -19.43 -11.93 12.97
N GLY A 190 -18.77 -10.85 12.55
CA GLY A 190 -19.42 -9.68 11.96
C GLY A 190 -20.15 -10.01 10.66
N LEU A 191 -19.52 -10.78 9.77
CA LEU A 191 -20.15 -11.26 8.53
C LEU A 191 -21.35 -12.16 8.82
N GLU A 192 -21.23 -13.03 9.83
CA GLU A 192 -22.33 -13.87 10.28
C GLU A 192 -23.50 -13.02 10.80
N LEU A 193 -23.25 -12.11 11.73
CA LEU A 193 -24.28 -11.27 12.34
C LEU A 193 -24.93 -10.28 11.36
N SER A 194 -24.23 -9.90 10.29
CA SER A 194 -24.77 -8.97 9.28
C SER A 194 -26.02 -9.51 8.57
N GLY A 195 -26.17 -10.84 8.48
CA GLY A 195 -27.23 -11.48 7.69
C GLY A 195 -27.11 -11.26 6.17
N LEU A 196 -26.11 -10.52 5.69
CA LEU A 196 -25.93 -10.21 4.27
C LEU A 196 -25.21 -11.35 3.55
N PRO A 197 -25.42 -11.48 2.22
CA PRO A 197 -24.56 -12.29 1.39
C PRO A 197 -23.14 -11.74 1.34
N PHE A 198 -22.13 -12.60 1.35
CA PHE A 198 -20.74 -12.17 1.29
C PHE A 198 -19.86 -13.10 0.47
N PHE A 199 -18.87 -12.50 -0.19
CA PHE A 199 -17.75 -13.19 -0.82
C PHE A 199 -16.46 -12.73 -0.16
N TRP A 200 -15.77 -13.63 0.51
CA TRP A 200 -14.55 -13.34 1.25
C TRP A 200 -13.36 -14.03 0.61
N ALA A 201 -12.52 -13.26 -0.10
CA ALA A 201 -11.21 -13.70 -0.55
C ALA A 201 -10.24 -13.69 0.66
N LEU A 202 -10.06 -14.86 1.26
CA LEU A 202 -9.30 -15.05 2.49
C LEU A 202 -7.96 -15.75 2.20
N ARG A 203 -6.87 -14.98 2.24
CA ARG A 203 -5.54 -15.53 2.05
C ARG A 203 -5.15 -16.44 3.22
N LYS A 204 -4.52 -17.58 2.91
CA LYS A 204 -3.87 -18.45 3.89
C LYS A 204 -2.59 -17.79 4.46
N PRO A 205 -2.18 -18.12 5.69
CA PRO A 205 -0.90 -17.65 6.23
C PRO A 205 0.29 -18.00 5.34
N ALA A 206 1.35 -17.18 5.40
CA ALA A 206 2.59 -17.44 4.66
C ALA A 206 3.20 -18.79 5.09
N GLY A 207 3.59 -19.61 4.11
CA GLY A 207 4.13 -20.96 4.34
C GLY A 207 3.07 -22.07 4.45
N SER A 208 1.78 -21.73 4.31
CA SER A 208 0.71 -22.73 4.27
C SER A 208 0.67 -23.51 2.95
N THR A 209 0.37 -24.80 3.03
CA THR A 209 0.11 -25.67 1.88
C THR A 209 -1.34 -25.57 1.38
N GLU A 210 -1.63 -26.09 0.19
CA GLU A 210 -3.01 -26.16 -0.32
C GLU A 210 -3.96 -26.97 0.58
N SER A 211 -3.43 -27.91 1.37
CA SER A 211 -4.20 -28.68 2.35
C SER A 211 -4.48 -27.96 3.67
N ASP A 212 -3.77 -26.87 3.96
CA ASP A 212 -3.90 -26.20 5.25
C ASP A 212 -5.23 -25.43 5.32
N SER A 213 -6.01 -25.65 6.38
CA SER A 213 -7.25 -24.93 6.61
C SER A 213 -7.01 -23.61 7.32
N VAL A 214 -7.82 -22.60 6.98
CA VAL A 214 -7.89 -21.38 7.80
C VAL A 214 -8.81 -21.67 8.98
N GLU A 215 -8.31 -21.44 10.20
CA GLU A 215 -9.09 -21.60 11.43
C GLU A 215 -10.16 -20.51 11.53
N LEU A 216 -11.35 -20.82 11.00
CA LEU A 216 -12.56 -20.01 11.18
C LEU A 216 -13.30 -20.45 12.46
N PRO A 217 -14.20 -19.60 13.01
CA PRO A 217 -15.03 -19.99 14.14
C PRO A 217 -15.77 -21.30 13.86
N HIS A 218 -15.82 -22.17 14.87
CA HIS A 218 -16.44 -23.49 14.73
C HIS A 218 -17.86 -23.38 14.15
N GLY A 219 -18.15 -24.12 13.08
CA GLY A 219 -19.45 -24.14 12.43
C GLY A 219 -19.76 -22.95 11.51
N PHE A 220 -18.82 -22.01 11.31
CA PHE A 220 -19.06 -20.78 10.56
C PHE A 220 -19.45 -21.05 9.11
N LEU A 221 -18.73 -21.94 8.43
CA LEU A 221 -19.01 -22.28 7.03
C LEU A 221 -20.39 -22.94 6.90
N GLU A 222 -20.77 -23.80 7.83
CA GLU A 222 -22.08 -24.46 7.83
C GLU A 222 -23.22 -23.46 8.07
N ARG A 223 -23.04 -22.52 9.01
CA ARG A 223 -24.05 -21.50 9.34
C ARG A 223 -24.22 -20.43 8.28
N THR A 224 -23.22 -20.25 7.40
CA THR A 224 -23.24 -19.23 6.35
C THR A 224 -23.34 -19.80 4.93
N ARG A 225 -23.39 -21.12 4.76
CA ARG A 225 -23.32 -21.82 3.46
C ARG A 225 -24.33 -21.36 2.41
N ASP A 226 -25.47 -20.83 2.82
CA ASP A 226 -26.56 -20.41 1.95
C ASP A 226 -26.34 -19.00 1.37
N ARG A 227 -25.48 -18.19 2.00
CA ARG A 227 -25.27 -16.78 1.67
C ARG A 227 -23.80 -16.33 1.64
N GLY A 228 -22.87 -17.18 2.05
CA GLY A 228 -21.47 -16.84 2.22
C GLY A 228 -20.57 -17.76 1.42
N VAL A 229 -19.55 -17.18 0.78
CA VAL A 229 -18.43 -17.90 0.17
C VAL A 229 -17.14 -17.43 0.83
N VAL A 230 -16.35 -18.37 1.34
CA VAL A 230 -14.96 -18.13 1.76
C VAL A 230 -14.05 -18.76 0.72
N TRP A 231 -13.33 -17.91 0.00
CA TRP A 231 -12.44 -18.30 -1.08
C TRP A 231 -10.99 -18.22 -0.59
N THR A 232 -10.31 -19.37 -0.50
CA THR A 232 -8.95 -19.44 0.07
C THR A 232 -7.83 -19.60 -0.95
N SER A 233 -8.18 -19.75 -2.22
CA SER A 233 -7.27 -19.64 -3.36
C SER A 233 -7.26 -18.19 -3.90
N TRP A 234 -6.42 -17.91 -4.89
CA TRP A 234 -6.49 -16.63 -5.61
C TRP A 234 -7.87 -16.48 -6.28
N ALA A 235 -8.45 -15.28 -6.20
CA ALA A 235 -9.74 -14.90 -6.77
C ALA A 235 -9.55 -13.73 -7.74
#